data_AF-A0A0A0JP13-F1
#
_entry.id   AF-A0A0A0JP13-F1
#
_cell.length_a   1.000
_cell.length_b   1.000
_cell.length_c   1.000
_cell.angle_alpha   90.00
_cell.angle_beta   90.00
_cell.angle_gamma   90.00
#
_symmetry.space_group_name_H-M   'P 1'
#
loop_
_entity.id
_entity.type
_entity.pdbx_description
1 polymer ?
#
loop_
_entity_poly.entity_id
_entity_poly.type
_entity_poly.pdbx_seq_one_letter_code
_entity_poly.pdbx_strand_id
1 'polypeptide(L)'
;MYYDDSQAPSFDSLIDQSAAIWNARVANVKLVEKDGAGGALKYYEGNDTRGSYYYGRGQGDGYIFMDYAQADVYAPLRIVAHETGHALGLPDRYTQPCSKLMSGGGPGPSCTNPYPDSVEASEVDTLWR
;
A
#
# COMPACT_ATOMS: atom_id res chain seq x y z
N MET A 1 -7.81 10.42 -3.20
CA MET A 1 -7.93 9.41 -4.27
C MET A 1 -9.00 8.40 -3.91
N TYR A 2 -9.61 7.77 -4.93
CA TYR A 2 -10.60 6.73 -4.73
C TYR A 2 -10.00 5.36 -5.06
N TYR A 3 -10.27 4.35 -4.24
CA TYR A 3 -9.84 2.97 -4.47
C TYR A 3 -11.03 2.02 -4.61
N ASP A 4 -10.82 0.92 -5.33
CA ASP A 4 -11.77 -0.19 -5.54
C ASP A 4 -11.07 -1.50 -5.20
N ASP A 5 -11.51 -2.17 -4.15
CA ASP A 5 -11.01 -3.46 -3.66
C ASP A 5 -12.02 -4.60 -3.79
N SER A 6 -13.11 -4.38 -4.54
CA SER A 6 -14.10 -5.41 -4.87
C SER A 6 -13.52 -6.65 -5.58
N GLN A 7 -12.29 -6.55 -6.10
CA GLN A 7 -11.56 -7.64 -6.76
C GLN A 7 -10.44 -8.24 -5.89
N ALA A 8 -10.36 -7.86 -4.62
CA ALA A 8 -9.44 -8.41 -3.61
C ALA A 8 -10.17 -8.76 -2.29
N PRO A 9 -11.23 -9.59 -2.33
CA PRO A 9 -12.09 -9.85 -1.17
C PRO A 9 -11.36 -10.51 0.02
N SER A 10 -10.25 -11.20 -0.20
CA SER A 10 -9.46 -11.79 0.88
C SER A 10 -8.65 -10.73 1.66
N PHE A 11 -8.39 -9.58 1.04
CA PHE A 11 -7.62 -8.47 1.60
C PHE A 11 -8.44 -7.21 1.92
N ASP A 12 -9.73 -7.17 1.58
CA ASP A 12 -10.68 -6.08 1.81
C ASP A 12 -10.48 -5.34 3.16
N SER A 13 -10.65 -6.06 4.27
CA SER A 13 -10.45 -5.47 5.62
C SER A 13 -9.03 -4.93 5.88
N LEU A 14 -7.99 -5.46 5.21
CA LEU A 14 -6.61 -4.99 5.33
C LEU A 14 -6.37 -3.75 4.47
N ILE A 15 -7.05 -3.64 3.33
CA ILE A 15 -7.04 -2.47 2.45
C ILE A 15 -7.69 -1.29 3.15
N ASP A 16 -8.84 -1.49 3.79
CA ASP A 16 -9.48 -0.49 4.64
C ASP A 16 -8.59 -0.03 5.80
N GLN A 17 -7.92 -0.97 6.47
CA GLN A 17 -6.99 -0.65 7.55
C GLN A 17 -5.77 0.15 7.02
N SER A 18 -5.23 -0.22 5.86
CA SER A 18 -4.16 0.52 5.19
C SER A 18 -4.60 1.95 4.83
N ALA A 19 -5.80 2.10 4.27
CA ALA A 19 -6.38 3.40 3.96
C ALA A 19 -6.54 4.27 5.21
N ALA A 20 -7.02 3.70 6.31
CA ALA A 20 -7.10 4.39 7.60
C ALA A 20 -5.73 4.80 8.15
N ILE A 21 -4.72 3.93 8.03
CA ILE A 21 -3.33 4.23 8.42
C ILE A 21 -2.80 5.43 7.65
N TRP A 22 -2.91 5.42 6.32
CA TRP A 22 -2.46 6.53 5.49
C TRP A 22 -3.23 7.81 5.80
N ASN A 23 -4.56 7.76 5.84
CA ASN A 23 -5.42 8.89 6.17
C ASN A 23 -5.12 9.54 7.53
N ALA A 24 -4.58 8.79 8.49
CA ALA A 24 -4.16 9.30 9.79
C ALA A 24 -2.76 9.95 9.78
N ARG A 25 -1.97 9.74 8.72
CA ARG A 25 -0.56 10.15 8.62
C ARG A 25 -0.34 11.31 7.67
N VAL A 26 -1.17 11.45 6.65
CA VAL A 26 -1.05 12.50 5.62
C VAL A 26 -2.23 13.47 5.69
N ALA A 27 -2.03 14.70 5.21
CA ALA A 27 -3.01 15.77 5.24
C ALA A 27 -3.54 16.17 3.85
N ASN A 28 -2.73 16.04 2.79
CA ASN A 28 -3.04 16.59 1.47
C ASN A 28 -3.72 15.60 0.51
N VAL A 29 -3.81 14.33 0.89
CA VAL A 29 -4.54 13.30 0.14
C VAL A 29 -5.34 12.43 1.10
N LYS A 30 -6.54 12.02 0.68
CA LYS A 30 -7.39 11.09 1.42
C LYS A 30 -7.74 9.90 0.55
N LEU A 31 -7.56 8.68 1.06
CA LEU A 31 -8.01 7.44 0.45
C LEU A 31 -9.46 7.20 0.85
N VAL A 32 -10.32 6.96 -0.14
CA VAL A 32 -11.76 6.74 0.04
C VAL A 32 -12.18 5.59 -0.85
N GLU A 33 -12.83 4.58 -0.29
CA GLU A 33 -13.37 3.46 -1.04
C GLU A 33 -14.47 3.92 -2.00
N LYS A 34 -14.46 3.39 -3.23
CA LYS A 34 -15.47 3.58 -4.25
C LYS A 34 -15.37 2.50 -5.34
N ASP A 35 -16.24 1.52 -5.28
CA ASP A 35 -16.25 0.40 -6.21
C ASP A 35 -16.41 0.76 -7.70
N GLY A 36 -15.87 -0.13 -8.54
CA GLY A 36 -16.06 -0.13 -9.99
C GLY A 36 -15.36 1.03 -10.68
N ALA A 37 -16.06 1.68 -11.62
CA ALA A 37 -15.48 2.78 -12.40
C ALA A 37 -15.17 4.04 -11.56
N GLY A 38 -15.60 4.08 -10.30
CA GLY A 38 -15.33 5.18 -9.38
C GLY A 38 -13.97 5.12 -8.70
N GLY A 39 -13.35 3.94 -8.61
CA GLY A 39 -12.04 3.71 -8.01
C GLY A 39 -10.93 3.82 -9.05
N ALA A 40 -10.05 4.81 -8.90
CA ALA A 40 -8.93 5.04 -9.80
C ALA A 40 -7.75 4.08 -9.52
N LEU A 41 -7.56 3.74 -8.24
CA LEU A 41 -6.67 2.67 -7.80
C LEU A 41 -7.49 1.40 -7.59
N LYS A 42 -7.02 0.26 -8.13
CA LYS A 42 -7.72 -1.01 -8.00
C LYS A 42 -6.87 -2.04 -7.25
N TYR A 43 -7.47 -2.83 -6.38
CA TYR A 43 -6.81 -3.96 -5.75
C TYR A 43 -7.26 -5.27 -6.39
N TYR A 44 -6.29 -6.16 -6.62
CA TYR A 44 -6.49 -7.52 -7.11
C TYR A 44 -5.74 -8.49 -6.21
N GLU A 45 -6.10 -9.77 -6.24
CA GLU A 45 -5.43 -10.82 -5.47
C GLU A 45 -5.18 -12.08 -6.29
N GLY A 46 -4.16 -12.85 -5.91
CA GLY A 46 -3.83 -14.11 -6.59
C GLY A 46 -2.49 -14.70 -6.19
N ASN A 47 -1.93 -15.53 -7.07
CA ASN A 47 -0.58 -16.05 -6.94
C ASN A 47 0.32 -15.49 -8.04
N ASP A 48 1.44 -14.89 -7.67
CA ASP A 48 2.48 -14.43 -8.58
C ASP A 48 3.86 -14.65 -7.95
N THR A 49 4.78 -15.28 -8.68
CA THR A 49 6.13 -15.58 -8.16
C THR A 49 6.96 -14.33 -7.86
N ARG A 50 6.52 -13.16 -8.33
CA ARG A 50 7.14 -11.86 -8.06
C ARG A 50 6.72 -11.27 -6.70
N GLY A 51 5.67 -11.80 -6.06
CA GLY A 51 5.06 -11.23 -4.85
C GLY A 51 4.02 -10.14 -5.17
N SER A 52 3.58 -9.43 -4.13
CA SER A 52 2.68 -8.28 -4.29
C SER A 52 3.40 -7.11 -4.95
N TYR A 53 2.67 -6.28 -5.69
CA TYR A 53 3.24 -5.13 -6.37
C TYR A 53 2.19 -4.07 -6.74
N TYR A 54 2.64 -2.83 -6.86
CA TYR A 54 1.93 -1.73 -7.50
C TYR A 54 2.33 -1.57 -8.98
N TYR A 55 1.34 -1.25 -9.83
CA TYR A 55 1.55 -0.84 -11.21
C TYR A 55 0.76 0.44 -11.52
N GLY A 56 1.48 1.50 -11.86
CA GLY A 56 0.89 2.79 -12.24
C GLY A 56 1.92 3.91 -12.21
N ARG A 57 1.46 5.15 -12.05
CA ARG A 57 2.30 6.37 -12.10
C ARG A 57 2.63 6.95 -10.73
N GLY A 58 2.08 6.40 -9.65
CA GLY A 58 2.22 6.92 -8.29
C GLY A 58 1.42 8.20 -8.05
N GLN A 59 0.28 8.38 -8.73
CA GLN A 59 -0.59 9.55 -8.62
C GLN A 59 -2.03 9.15 -8.22
N GLY A 60 -2.14 8.08 -7.43
CA GLY A 60 -3.40 7.53 -6.93
C GLY A 60 -4.25 6.80 -7.97
N ASP A 61 -3.64 6.39 -9.08
CA ASP A 61 -4.22 5.57 -10.15
C ASP A 61 -3.46 4.26 -10.33
N GLY A 62 -4.03 3.33 -11.10
CA GLY A 62 -3.39 2.07 -11.47
C GLY A 62 -3.97 0.89 -10.68
N TYR A 63 -3.13 -0.10 -10.39
CA TYR A 63 -3.56 -1.24 -9.59
C TYR A 63 -2.47 -1.77 -8.65
N ILE A 64 -2.92 -2.41 -7.58
CA ILE A 64 -2.11 -3.18 -6.64
C ILE A 64 -2.54 -4.64 -6.75
N PHE A 65 -1.57 -5.53 -6.88
CA PHE A 65 -1.79 -6.96 -6.83
C PHE A 65 -1.27 -7.49 -5.50
N MET A 66 -2.11 -8.24 -4.79
CA MET A 66 -1.81 -8.89 -3.52
C MET A 66 -1.52 -10.38 -3.75
N ASP A 67 -0.29 -10.80 -3.47
CA ASP A 67 0.13 -12.20 -3.60
C ASP A 67 -0.09 -12.99 -2.31
N TYR A 68 -0.76 -14.14 -2.43
CA TYR A 68 -1.06 -15.01 -1.30
C TYR A 68 0.20 -15.60 -0.66
N ALA A 69 1.15 -16.08 -1.45
CA ALA A 69 2.34 -16.73 -0.92
C ALA A 69 3.23 -15.75 -0.12
N GLN A 70 3.31 -14.50 -0.56
CA GLN A 70 3.99 -13.44 0.20
C GLN A 70 3.22 -13.10 1.49
N ALA A 71 1.89 -13.02 1.44
CA ALA A 71 1.05 -12.75 2.60
C ALA A 71 1.05 -13.89 3.65
N ASP A 72 1.36 -15.12 3.25
CA ASP A 72 1.57 -16.25 4.17
C ASP A 72 2.90 -16.15 4.94
N VAL A 73 3.86 -15.40 4.42
CA VAL A 73 5.21 -15.27 5.00
C VAL A 73 5.39 -13.95 5.74
N TYR A 74 4.93 -12.84 5.16
CA TYR A 74 5.07 -11.49 5.71
C TYR A 74 3.74 -10.97 6.27
N ALA A 75 3.80 -9.98 7.16
CA ALA A 75 2.60 -9.38 7.73
C ALA A 75 1.71 -8.74 6.63
N PRO A 76 0.50 -9.27 6.37
CA PRO A 76 -0.32 -8.83 5.23
C PRO A 76 -0.65 -7.34 5.24
N LEU A 77 -1.01 -6.79 6.41
CA LEU A 77 -1.31 -5.36 6.54
C LEU A 77 -0.11 -4.47 6.17
N ARG A 78 1.12 -4.91 6.48
CA ARG A 78 2.33 -4.17 6.10
C ARG A 78 2.53 -4.20 4.59
N ILE A 79 2.30 -5.34 3.93
CA ILE A 79 2.39 -5.47 2.48
C ILE A 79 1.39 -4.52 1.82
N VAL A 80 0.12 -4.58 2.22
CA VAL A 80 -0.93 -3.70 1.67
C VAL A 80 -0.58 -2.22 1.85
N ALA A 81 -0.14 -1.82 3.05
CA ALA A 81 0.25 -0.44 3.33
C ALA A 81 1.46 0.02 2.51
N HIS A 82 2.44 -0.87 2.30
CA HIS A 82 3.62 -0.62 1.48
C HIS A 82 3.25 -0.40 0.01
N GLU A 83 2.48 -1.30 -0.59
CA GLU A 83 2.05 -1.15 -1.99
C GLU A 83 1.16 0.08 -2.19
N THR A 84 0.32 0.40 -1.20
CA THR A 84 -0.47 1.64 -1.18
C THR A 84 0.43 2.88 -1.16
N GLY A 85 1.59 2.82 -0.50
CA GLY A 85 2.60 3.88 -0.51
C GLY A 85 3.15 4.17 -1.91
N HIS A 86 3.31 3.14 -2.76
CA HIS A 86 3.69 3.34 -4.16
C HIS A 86 2.62 4.05 -4.98
N ALA A 87 1.34 3.71 -4.76
CA ALA A 87 0.23 4.44 -5.38
C ALA A 87 0.19 5.92 -4.97
N LEU A 88 0.68 6.24 -3.77
CA LEU A 88 0.85 7.60 -3.26
C LEU A 88 2.15 8.29 -3.73
N GLY A 89 2.99 7.58 -4.49
CA GLY A 89 4.17 8.12 -5.17
C GLY A 89 5.51 7.85 -4.48
N LEU A 90 5.55 7.08 -3.39
CA LEU A 90 6.80 6.76 -2.72
C LEU A 90 7.57 5.64 -3.44
N PRO A 91 8.91 5.72 -3.58
CA PRO A 91 9.72 4.66 -4.15
C PRO A 91 10.10 3.60 -3.09
N ASP A 92 10.51 2.43 -3.56
CA ASP A 92 11.12 1.40 -2.74
C ASP A 92 12.42 1.85 -2.06
N ARG A 93 12.64 1.35 -0.84
CA ARG A 93 13.82 1.63 -0.01
C ARG A 93 14.28 0.38 0.75
N TYR A 94 14.45 -0.75 0.06
CA TYR A 94 14.67 -2.08 0.64
C TYR A 94 15.81 -2.22 1.67
N THR A 95 16.79 -1.31 1.68
CA THR A 95 17.92 -1.33 2.63
C THR A 95 17.63 -0.62 3.96
N GLN A 96 16.47 0.02 4.09
CA GLN A 96 16.07 0.75 5.29
C GLN A 96 15.50 -0.18 6.38
N PRO A 97 15.48 0.23 7.66
CA PRO A 97 14.99 -0.59 8.75
C PRO A 97 13.46 -0.78 8.74
N CYS A 98 12.97 -1.70 9.58
CA CYS A 98 11.53 -1.99 9.75
C CYS A 98 10.66 -0.77 10.09
N SER A 99 11.24 0.26 10.70
CA SER A 99 10.54 1.52 10.99
C SER A 99 10.19 2.32 9.73
N LYS A 100 10.79 2.02 8.57
CA LYS A 100 10.40 2.56 7.27
C LYS A 100 9.41 1.61 6.62
N LEU A 101 8.22 2.09 6.29
CA LEU A 101 7.23 1.28 5.58
C LEU A 101 7.73 0.91 4.18
N MET A 102 8.39 1.85 3.49
CA MET A 102 8.90 1.65 2.13
C MET A 102 10.15 0.77 2.05
N SER A 103 10.65 0.25 3.19
CA SER A 103 11.61 -0.86 3.16
C SER A 103 10.99 -2.19 2.75
N GLY A 104 9.66 -2.28 2.71
CA GLY A 104 8.92 -3.45 2.23
C GLY A 104 9.32 -4.71 2.99
N GLY A 105 9.65 -5.76 2.24
CA GLY A 105 10.12 -7.04 2.77
C GLY A 105 11.62 -7.08 3.13
N GLY A 106 12.40 -6.03 2.86
CA GLY A 106 13.85 -5.99 3.11
C GLY A 106 14.26 -6.36 4.54
N PRO A 107 13.59 -5.84 5.59
CA PRO A 107 13.84 -6.22 6.99
C PRO A 107 13.46 -7.66 7.36
N GLY A 108 12.83 -8.41 6.45
CA GLY A 108 12.42 -9.79 6.65
C GLY A 108 11.05 -9.98 7.35
N PRO A 109 10.57 -11.23 7.43
CA PRO A 109 9.21 -11.56 7.89
C PRO A 109 8.87 -11.16 9.33
N SER A 110 9.87 -11.03 10.21
CA SER A 110 9.67 -10.59 11.59
C SER A 110 9.28 -9.11 11.71
N CYS A 111 9.44 -8.33 10.63
CA CYS A 111 9.02 -6.96 10.57
C CYS A 111 7.52 -6.85 10.22
N THR A 112 6.73 -6.38 11.18
CA THR A 112 5.28 -6.31 11.03
C THR A 112 4.73 -4.89 11.05
N ASN A 113 5.57 -3.85 11.17
CA ASN A 113 5.15 -2.46 11.27
C ASN A 113 4.44 -1.99 9.98
N PRO A 114 3.15 -1.63 10.01
CA PRO A 114 2.44 -1.16 8.82
C PRO A 114 2.40 0.37 8.68
N TYR A 115 3.00 1.11 9.62
CA TYR A 115 2.88 2.56 9.66
C TYR A 115 4.02 3.25 8.87
N PRO A 116 3.70 4.18 7.95
CA PRO A 116 4.71 5.07 7.40
C PRO A 116 5.20 6.00 8.51
N ASP A 117 6.49 6.30 8.47
CA ASP A 117 7.04 7.27 9.41
C ASP A 117 6.77 8.72 8.99
N SER A 118 7.16 9.68 9.83
CA SER A 118 6.89 11.09 9.55
C SER A 118 7.60 11.62 8.30
N VAL A 119 8.71 10.98 7.88
CA VAL A 119 9.43 11.37 6.66
C VAL A 119 8.67 10.88 5.44
N GLU A 120 8.25 9.62 5.44
CA GLU A 120 7.44 9.02 4.36
C GLU A 120 6.10 9.77 4.20
N ALA A 121 5.43 10.08 5.31
CA ALA A 121 4.19 10.86 5.30
C ALA A 121 4.39 12.28 4.75
N SER A 122 5.44 12.99 5.18
CA SER A 122 5.73 14.34 4.68
C SER A 122 6.10 14.38 3.19
N GLU A 123 6.69 13.31 2.67
CA GLU A 123 6.99 13.18 1.24
C GLU A 123 5.69 13.02 0.43
N VAL A 124 4.77 12.17 0.89
CA VAL A 124 3.41 12.09 0.30
C VAL A 124 2.72 13.45 0.34
N ASP A 125 2.71 14.13 1.49
CA ASP A 125 2.10 15.47 1.57
C ASP A 125 2.75 16.50 0.63
N THR A 126 4.01 16.31 0.25
CA THR A 126 4.68 17.20 -0.72
C THR A 126 4.31 16.86 -2.15
N LEU A 127 4.18 15.56 -2.47
CA LEU A 127 3.77 15.07 -3.79
C LEU A 127 2.32 15.45 -4.14
N TRP A 128 1.47 15.61 -3.12
CA TRP A 128 0.04 15.84 -3.24
C TRP A 128 -0.39 17.30 -2.95
N ARG A 129 0.52 18.27 -3.09
CA ARG A 129 0.20 19.71 -2.96
C ARG A 129 -0.50 20.30 -4.17
#